data_AF-A0A1W1CMP0-F1
#
_entry.id   AF-A0A1W1CMP0-F1
#
_cell.length_a   1.000
_cell.length_b   1.000
_cell.length_c   1.000
_cell.angle_alpha   90.00
_cell.angle_beta   90.00
_cell.angle_gamma   90.00
#
_symmetry.space_group_name_H-M   'P 1'
#
loop_
_entity.id
_entity.type
_entity.pdbx_description
1 polymer ?
#
loop_
_entity_poly.entity_id
_entity_poly.type
_entity_poly.pdbx_seq_one_letter_code
_entity_poly.pdbx_strand_id
1 'polypeptide(L)'
;MVFLLGMVSALILGACVSPVLISFLSVAIATHDAVLGAVTMFSLALGMGVPLIIVGLGAGQLIPKAGGWMEQVKHFFGVLLLAVAIYLFNELGLVSELLLWGIFILILGVYMRALEALPEAASGWTMLSKAVGVLFLLVGTILIVGAARGGDDLYQPLKSDMPVIVSSGEKSTQTAASQFPFELVRNMEAFEKKRQEAIRNDKFFIAYFYSDTCGVCKKLKATTLKDVKVRKILAEHFVAVRVNITDHSNKASMEIKKKFNVFGTPSFVFFDQSGKEMEEENFYGYQGPEEFFDTLDLIAG
;
A
#
# COMPACT_ATOMS: atom_id res chain seq x y z
N MET A 1 -6.24 -13.62 32.41
CA MET A 1 -5.47 -13.96 31.19
C MET A 1 -6.36 -14.31 30.00
N VAL A 2 -7.40 -15.15 30.18
CA VAL A 2 -8.29 -15.58 29.06
C VAL A 2 -9.00 -14.41 28.36
N PHE A 3 -9.44 -13.39 29.10
CA PHE A 3 -10.11 -12.21 28.52
C PHE A 3 -9.18 -11.36 27.66
N LEU A 4 -7.91 -11.21 28.08
CA LEU A 4 -6.89 -10.48 27.33
C LEU A 4 -6.52 -11.22 26.03
N LEU A 5 -6.38 -12.55 26.12
CA LEU A 5 -6.13 -13.42 24.97
C LEU A 5 -7.29 -13.43 23.98
N GLY A 6 -8.53 -13.39 24.47
CA GLY A 6 -9.74 -13.26 23.64
C GLY A 6 -9.80 -11.92 22.89
N MET A 7 -9.50 -10.82 23.59
CA MET A 7 -9.48 -9.47 22.99
C MET A 7 -8.42 -9.34 21.89
N VAL A 8 -7.21 -9.85 22.12
CA VAL A 8 -6.13 -9.82 21.12
C VAL A 8 -6.49 -10.68 19.90
N SER A 9 -7.09 -11.86 20.11
CA SER A 9 -7.50 -12.73 19.01
C SER A 9 -8.62 -12.13 18.15
N ALA A 10 -9.60 -11.48 18.79
CA ALA A 10 -10.69 -10.81 18.07
C ALA A 10 -10.16 -9.64 17.22
N LEU A 11 -9.18 -8.89 17.72
CA LEU A 11 -8.57 -7.78 16.99
C LEU A 11 -7.83 -8.26 15.73
N ILE A 12 -7.10 -9.38 15.85
CA ILE A 12 -6.35 -9.99 14.74
C ILE A 12 -7.30 -10.53 13.67
N LEU A 13 -8.34 -11.26 14.08
CA LEU A 13 -9.35 -11.77 13.16
C LEU A 13 -10.10 -10.63 12.46
N GLY A 14 -10.39 -9.54 13.17
CA GLY A 14 -11.00 -8.35 12.60
C GLY A 14 -10.21 -7.78 11.42
N ALA A 15 -8.89 -7.64 11.56
CA ALA A 15 -8.06 -7.05 10.52
C ALA A 15 -7.93 -7.93 9.25
N CYS A 16 -8.02 -9.25 9.38
CA CYS A 16 -7.95 -10.18 8.26
C CYS A 16 -9.27 -10.27 7.47
N VAL A 17 -10.40 -9.98 8.13
CA VAL A 17 -11.74 -10.05 7.53
C VAL A 17 -12.13 -8.74 6.82
N SER A 18 -11.42 -7.63 7.10
CA SER A 18 -11.66 -6.32 6.48
C SER A 18 -11.68 -6.33 4.94
N PRO A 19 -10.72 -6.94 4.21
CA PRO A 19 -10.73 -6.95 2.75
C PRO A 19 -11.94 -7.72 2.17
N VAL A 20 -12.36 -8.77 2.86
CA VAL A 20 -13.53 -9.57 2.48
C VAL A 20 -14.80 -8.73 2.67
N LEU A 21 -14.94 -8.04 3.81
CA LEU A 21 -16.08 -7.15 4.07
C LEU A 21 -16.17 -6.01 3.05
N ILE A 22 -15.05 -5.40 2.66
CA ILE A 22 -15.00 -4.33 1.65
C ILE A 22 -15.48 -4.83 0.28
N SER A 23 -15.10 -6.05 -0.08
CA SER A 23 -15.54 -6.69 -1.32
C SER A 23 -17.06 -6.93 -1.34
N PHE A 24 -17.62 -7.44 -0.23
CA PHE A 24 -19.07 -7.67 -0.13
C PHE A 24 -19.87 -6.38 0.01
N LEU A 25 -19.36 -5.38 0.74
CA LEU A 25 -19.99 -4.06 0.86
C LEU A 25 -20.09 -3.36 -0.50
N SER A 26 -19.09 -3.51 -1.37
CA SER A 26 -19.14 -2.94 -2.73
C SER A 26 -20.29 -3.51 -3.55
N VAL A 27 -20.54 -4.83 -3.45
CA VAL A 27 -21.67 -5.47 -4.14
C VAL A 27 -23.01 -5.04 -3.54
N ALA A 28 -23.10 -4.91 -2.21
CA ALA A 28 -24.33 -4.46 -1.55
C ALA A 28 -24.72 -3.02 -1.92
N ILE A 29 -23.74 -2.12 -2.05
CA ILE A 29 -23.96 -0.74 -2.51
C ILE A 29 -24.50 -0.73 -3.95
N ALA A 30 -23.99 -1.60 -4.82
CA ALA A 30 -24.47 -1.68 -6.20
C ALA A 30 -25.91 -2.23 -6.33
N THR A 31 -26.35 -3.09 -5.41
CA THR A 31 -27.65 -3.76 -5.51
C THR A 31 -28.78 -3.12 -4.71
N HIS A 32 -28.51 -2.18 -3.80
CA HIS A 32 -29.49 -1.50 -2.92
C HIS A 32 -30.43 -2.42 -2.09
N ASP A 33 -30.23 -3.73 -2.10
CA ASP A 33 -31.08 -4.71 -1.42
C ASP A 33 -30.45 -5.21 -0.10
N ALA A 34 -31.09 -4.85 1.01
CA ALA A 34 -30.66 -5.21 2.36
C ALA A 34 -30.77 -6.71 2.66
N VAL A 35 -31.67 -7.44 1.98
CA VAL A 35 -31.88 -8.87 2.23
C VAL A 35 -30.70 -9.69 1.72
N LEU A 36 -30.12 -9.31 0.57
CA LEU A 36 -28.94 -9.98 0.00
C LEU A 36 -27.69 -9.80 0.88
N GLY A 37 -27.54 -8.62 1.49
CA GLY A 37 -26.51 -8.35 2.49
C GLY A 37 -26.69 -9.20 3.76
N ALA A 38 -27.92 -9.35 4.24
CA ALA A 38 -28.21 -10.18 5.41
C ALA A 38 -27.89 -11.67 5.17
N VAL A 39 -28.25 -12.20 3.99
CA VAL A 39 -27.99 -13.62 3.64
C VAL A 39 -26.50 -13.90 3.48
N THR A 40 -25.73 -13.00 2.87
CA THR A 40 -24.27 -13.17 2.71
C THR A 40 -23.52 -13.13 4.03
N MET A 41 -23.87 -12.20 4.93
CA MET A 41 -23.30 -12.15 6.29
C MET A 41 -23.64 -13.39 7.11
N PHE A 42 -24.87 -13.91 6.97
CA PHE A 42 -25.29 -15.15 7.64
C PHE A 42 -24.53 -16.38 7.13
N SER A 43 -24.33 -16.48 5.81
CA SER A 43 -23.57 -17.57 5.19
C SER A 43 -22.10 -17.56 5.60
N LEU A 44 -21.47 -16.38 5.67
CA LEU A 44 -20.09 -16.23 6.12
C LEU A 44 -19.93 -16.59 7.60
N ALA A 45 -20.86 -16.16 8.45
CA ALA A 45 -20.89 -16.52 9.87
C ALA A 45 -21.01 -18.04 10.08
N LEU A 46 -21.86 -18.72 9.31
CA LEU A 46 -21.95 -20.18 9.32
C LEU A 46 -20.67 -20.84 8.79
N GLY A 47 -20.07 -20.31 7.72
CA GLY A 47 -18.85 -20.85 7.13
C GLY A 47 -17.65 -20.89 8.08
N MET A 48 -17.46 -19.86 8.92
CA MET A 48 -16.39 -19.82 9.92
C MET A 48 -16.77 -20.51 11.24
N GLY A 49 -18.06 -20.51 11.62
CA GLY A 49 -18.53 -21.13 12.88
C GLY A 49 -18.66 -22.65 12.83
N VAL A 50 -19.07 -23.20 11.68
CA VAL A 50 -19.27 -24.66 11.51
C VAL A 50 -17.99 -25.47 11.75
N PRO A 51 -16.81 -25.09 11.20
CA PRO A 51 -15.57 -25.79 11.50
C PRO A 51 -15.20 -25.76 12.99
N LEU A 52 -15.43 -24.64 13.69
CA LEU A 52 -15.14 -24.53 15.13
C LEU A 52 -16.05 -25.45 15.97
N ILE A 53 -17.32 -25.56 15.60
CA ILE A 53 -18.27 -26.47 16.26
C ILE A 53 -17.88 -27.94 16.00
N ILE A 54 -17.54 -28.29 14.76
CA ILE A 54 -17.10 -29.64 14.39
C ILE A 54 -15.83 -30.02 15.15
N VAL A 55 -14.84 -29.13 15.24
CA VAL A 55 -13.61 -29.38 15.97
C VAL A 55 -13.86 -29.45 17.49
N GLY A 56 -14.74 -28.59 18.02
CA GLY A 56 -15.11 -28.60 19.45
C GLY A 56 -15.83 -29.89 19.87
N LEU A 57 -16.71 -30.42 19.02
CA LEU A 57 -17.42 -31.69 19.26
C LEU A 57 -16.53 -32.91 18.95
N GLY A 58 -15.60 -32.81 17.99
CA GLY A 58 -14.68 -33.88 17.58
C GLY A 58 -13.42 -34.02 18.42
N ALA A 59 -13.10 -33.05 19.28
CA ALA A 59 -11.88 -33.01 20.08
C ALA A 59 -11.76 -34.13 21.13
N GLY A 60 -12.86 -34.80 21.48
CA GLY A 60 -12.87 -35.83 22.52
C GLY A 60 -12.29 -37.18 22.10
N GLN A 61 -12.28 -37.52 20.80
CA GLN A 61 -11.96 -38.88 20.35
C GLN A 61 -10.95 -38.97 19.19
N LEU A 62 -10.70 -37.85 18.49
CA LEU A 62 -9.83 -37.83 17.29
C LEU A 62 -8.44 -37.22 17.52
N ILE A 63 -8.20 -36.56 18.66
CA ILE A 63 -6.93 -35.89 18.93
C ILE A 63 -6.02 -36.84 19.74
N PRO A 64 -4.97 -37.44 19.14
CA PRO A 64 -3.96 -38.17 19.91
C PRO A 64 -3.36 -37.22 20.96
N LYS A 65 -3.05 -37.75 22.16
CA LYS A 65 -2.51 -36.99 23.31
C LYS A 65 -1.63 -35.83 22.84
N ALA A 66 -1.90 -34.63 23.36
CA ALA A 66 -1.13 -33.41 23.13
C ALA A 66 0.37 -33.63 23.37
N GLY A 67 1.07 -34.13 22.35
CA GLY A 67 2.51 -34.36 22.32
C GLY A 67 3.21 -33.24 21.57
N GLY A 68 4.48 -33.47 21.20
CA GLY A 68 5.32 -32.47 20.52
C GLY A 68 4.75 -31.91 19.20
N TRP A 69 3.79 -32.59 18.57
CA TRP A 69 3.11 -32.09 17.38
C TRP A 69 2.31 -30.81 17.63
N MET A 70 1.69 -30.66 18.81
CA MET A 70 0.92 -29.46 19.15
C MET A 70 1.83 -28.23 19.26
N GLU A 71 3.09 -28.42 19.66
CA GLU A 71 4.05 -27.33 19.77
C GLU A 71 4.50 -26.83 18.39
N GLN A 72 4.67 -27.74 17.43
CA GLN A 72 4.99 -27.39 16.04
C GLN A 72 3.86 -26.57 15.38
N VAL A 73 2.59 -26.95 15.64
CA VAL A 73 1.42 -26.24 15.11
C VAL A 73 1.30 -24.83 15.71
N LYS A 74 1.54 -24.67 17.01
CA LYS A 74 1.56 -23.35 17.66
C LYS A 74 2.63 -22.44 17.06
N HIS A 75 3.82 -22.96 16.79
CA HIS A 75 4.90 -22.18 16.18
C HIS A 75 4.53 -21.75 14.75
N PHE A 76 3.90 -22.64 13.97
CA PHE A 76 3.42 -22.31 12.62
C PHE A 76 2.35 -21.20 12.63
N PHE A 77 1.33 -21.33 13.48
CA PHE A 77 0.28 -20.30 13.62
C PHE A 77 0.83 -18.99 14.18
N GLY A 78 1.80 -19.05 15.09
CA GLY A 78 2.50 -17.87 15.61
C GLY A 78 3.21 -17.09 14.51
N VAL A 79 4.00 -17.77 13.67
CA VAL A 79 4.69 -17.15 12.52
C VAL A 79 3.70 -16.58 11.50
N LEU A 80 2.59 -17.29 11.24
CA LEU A 80 1.55 -16.83 10.31
C LEU A 80 0.84 -15.56 10.81
N LEU A 81 0.41 -15.52 12.07
CA LEU A 81 -0.22 -14.33 12.65
C LEU A 81 0.73 -13.14 12.68
N LEU A 82 2.00 -13.43 12.92
CA LEU A 82 3.05 -12.45 12.96
C LEU A 82 3.31 -11.85 11.56
N ALA A 83 3.31 -12.67 10.49
CA ALA A 83 3.39 -12.19 9.12
C ALA A 83 2.23 -11.26 8.72
N VAL A 84 1.01 -11.57 9.18
CA VAL A 84 -0.17 -10.72 8.95
C VAL A 84 -0.08 -9.39 9.72
N ALA A 85 0.40 -9.42 10.97
CA ALA A 85 0.61 -8.20 11.75
C ALA A 85 1.60 -7.24 11.05
N ILE A 86 2.67 -7.78 10.48
CA ILE A 86 3.63 -7.01 9.68
C ILE A 86 2.97 -6.40 8.44
N TYR A 87 2.16 -7.20 7.72
CA TYR A 87 1.46 -6.74 6.52
C TYR A 87 0.59 -5.51 6.82
N LEU A 88 -0.13 -5.51 7.95
CA LEU A 88 -0.95 -4.37 8.36
C LEU A 88 -0.12 -3.13 8.73
N PHE A 89 1.03 -3.31 9.37
CA PHE A 89 1.93 -2.20 9.69
C PHE A 89 2.54 -1.55 8.44
N ASN A 90 2.77 -2.34 7.38
CA ASN A 90 3.19 -1.84 6.08
C ASN A 90 2.15 -0.88 5.48
N GLU A 91 0.87 -1.23 5.59
CA GLU A 91 -0.25 -0.43 5.08
C GLU A 91 -0.40 0.92 5.83
N LEU A 92 0.10 1.01 7.06
CA LEU A 92 -0.09 2.17 7.94
C LEU A 92 0.95 3.30 7.72
N GLY A 93 2.04 3.08 6.98
CA GLY A 93 2.95 4.13 6.50
C GLY A 93 3.62 5.04 7.56
N LEU A 94 3.57 4.68 8.86
CA LEU A 94 3.96 5.57 9.95
C LEU A 94 5.44 5.45 10.40
N VAL A 95 6.24 4.51 9.90
CA VAL A 95 7.66 4.36 10.28
C VAL A 95 8.47 3.65 9.18
N SER A 96 9.77 3.98 9.04
CA SER A 96 10.71 3.35 8.10
C SER A 96 10.68 1.82 8.19
N GLU A 97 10.20 1.19 7.11
CA GLU A 97 9.81 -0.22 6.98
C GLU A 97 10.84 -1.24 7.49
N LEU A 98 12.12 -0.90 7.45
CA LEU A 98 13.18 -1.89 7.64
C LEU A 98 13.63 -2.06 9.10
N LEU A 99 13.43 -1.04 9.95
CA LEU A 99 13.90 -1.09 11.34
C LEU A 99 12.98 -1.96 12.21
N LEU A 100 11.67 -1.92 11.92
CA LEU A 100 10.68 -2.74 12.62
C LEU A 100 10.72 -4.20 12.16
N TRP A 101 10.93 -4.46 10.86
CA TRP A 101 11.13 -5.83 10.34
C TRP A 101 12.40 -6.50 10.90
N GLY A 102 13.51 -5.75 10.99
CA GLY A 102 14.78 -6.28 11.49
C GLY A 102 14.73 -6.68 12.96
N ILE A 103 14.13 -5.84 13.82
CA ILE A 103 13.98 -6.13 15.26
C ILE A 103 13.06 -7.34 15.49
N PHE A 104 12.07 -7.52 14.63
CA PHE A 104 11.06 -8.55 14.78
C PHE A 104 11.54 -9.92 14.30
N ILE A 105 12.32 -9.96 13.21
CA ILE A 105 13.02 -11.17 12.75
C ILE A 105 14.11 -11.58 13.75
N LEU A 106 14.79 -10.62 14.39
CA LEU A 106 15.73 -10.90 15.48
C LEU A 106 15.05 -11.51 16.71
N ILE A 107 13.91 -10.96 17.13
CA ILE A 107 13.12 -11.50 18.25
C ILE A 107 12.61 -12.91 17.93
N LEU A 108 12.19 -13.17 16.68
CA LEU A 108 11.79 -14.50 16.20
C LEU A 108 12.94 -15.52 16.16
N GLY A 109 14.12 -15.11 15.69
CA GLY A 109 15.30 -15.97 15.66
C GLY A 109 15.81 -16.36 17.05
N VAL A 110 15.69 -15.45 18.01
CA VAL A 110 15.98 -15.71 19.44
C VAL A 110 14.91 -16.61 20.06
N TYR A 111 13.62 -16.42 19.71
CA TYR A 111 12.53 -17.22 20.25
C TYR A 111 12.51 -18.67 19.72
N MET A 112 12.99 -18.91 18.49
CA MET A 112 13.14 -20.25 17.92
C MET A 112 14.34 -21.05 18.46
N ARG A 113 15.00 -20.59 19.53
CA ARG A 113 16.00 -21.40 20.26
C ARG A 113 17.17 -21.85 19.36
N ALA A 114 17.63 -20.99 18.45
CA ALA A 114 18.72 -21.26 17.51
C ALA A 114 20.08 -21.55 18.17
N LEU A 115 20.24 -21.25 19.47
CA LEU A 115 21.48 -21.39 20.23
C LEU A 115 21.55 -22.62 21.15
N GLU A 116 20.53 -23.49 21.18
CA GLU A 116 20.64 -24.72 21.97
C GLU A 116 21.39 -25.84 21.25
N ALA A 117 22.44 -26.30 21.91
CA ALA A 117 23.32 -27.39 21.48
C ALA A 117 22.51 -28.67 21.22
N LEU A 118 22.85 -29.36 20.12
CA LEU A 118 22.21 -30.59 19.67
C LEU A 118 22.28 -31.68 20.75
N PRO A 119 21.16 -32.31 21.14
CA PRO A 119 21.22 -33.66 21.71
C PRO A 119 21.58 -34.63 20.57
N GLU A 120 22.55 -35.51 20.81
CA GLU A 120 23.19 -36.44 19.86
C GLU A 120 22.27 -37.53 19.24
N ALA A 121 20.94 -37.40 19.34
CA ALA A 121 19.99 -38.35 18.78
C ALA A 121 18.72 -37.64 18.28
N ALA A 122 18.64 -37.30 16.99
CA ALA A 122 17.43 -36.70 16.43
C ALA A 122 17.14 -37.07 14.96
N SER A 123 15.88 -37.45 14.74
CA SER A 123 15.22 -37.83 13.49
C SER A 123 15.20 -36.69 12.45
N GLY A 124 15.23 -37.07 11.15
CA GLY A 124 15.32 -36.18 9.98
C GLY A 124 14.29 -35.05 9.93
N TRP A 125 13.15 -35.16 10.62
CA TRP A 125 12.13 -34.11 10.68
C TRP A 125 12.58 -32.87 11.48
N THR A 126 13.38 -33.07 12.54
CA THR A 126 13.94 -31.97 13.36
C THR A 126 15.08 -31.23 12.65
N MET A 127 15.74 -31.91 11.72
CA MET A 127 16.81 -31.35 10.90
C MET A 127 16.25 -30.44 9.80
N LEU A 128 15.08 -30.81 9.27
CA LEU A 128 14.34 -30.02 8.26
C LEU A 128 13.72 -28.75 8.87
N SER A 129 13.20 -28.82 10.11
CA SER A 129 12.73 -27.62 10.82
C SER A 129 13.87 -26.66 11.20
N LYS A 130 15.08 -27.17 11.47
CA LYS A 130 16.28 -26.34 11.69
C LYS A 130 16.73 -25.65 10.40
N ALA A 131 16.70 -26.34 9.25
CA ALA A 131 17.07 -25.77 7.96
C ALA A 131 16.17 -24.59 7.56
N VAL A 132 14.86 -24.70 7.80
CA VAL A 132 13.91 -23.61 7.54
C VAL A 132 14.14 -22.40 8.46
N GLY A 133 14.49 -22.62 9.73
CA GLY A 133 14.85 -21.54 10.66
C GLY A 133 16.15 -20.82 10.29
N VAL A 134 17.17 -21.55 9.83
CA VAL A 134 18.44 -20.98 9.36
C VAL A 134 18.26 -20.21 8.05
N LEU A 135 17.42 -20.70 7.14
CA LEU A 135 17.06 -20.00 5.90
C LEU A 135 16.39 -18.65 6.20
N PHE A 136 15.50 -18.59 7.19
CA PHE A 136 14.85 -17.36 7.63
C PHE A 136 15.82 -16.35 8.26
N LEU A 137 16.81 -16.80 9.04
CA LEU A 137 17.87 -15.93 9.55
C LEU A 137 18.73 -15.36 8.42
N LEU A 138 19.07 -16.19 7.43
CA LEU A 138 19.87 -15.78 6.28
C LEU A 138 19.14 -14.71 5.45
N VAL A 139 17.85 -14.91 5.19
CA VAL A 139 16.97 -13.94 4.50
C VAL A 139 16.81 -12.66 5.34
N GLY A 140 16.63 -12.77 6.65
CA GLY A 140 16.53 -11.62 7.56
C GLY A 140 17.79 -10.75 7.60
N THR A 141 18.97 -11.38 7.60
CA THR A 141 20.25 -10.67 7.61
C THR A 141 20.49 -9.96 6.27
N ILE A 142 20.11 -10.58 5.16
CA ILE A 142 20.18 -10.00 3.82
C ILE A 142 19.26 -8.78 3.67
N LEU A 143 18.07 -8.82 4.27
CA LEU A 143 17.13 -7.70 4.30
C LEU A 143 17.64 -6.52 5.14
N ILE A 144 18.26 -6.77 6.29
CA ILE A 144 18.88 -5.71 7.13
C ILE A 144 20.05 -5.03 6.39
N VAL A 145 20.84 -5.79 5.64
CA VAL A 145 21.95 -5.24 4.84
C VAL A 145 21.42 -4.47 3.61
N GLY A 146 20.29 -4.87 3.04
CA GLY A 146 19.58 -4.11 2.00
C GLY A 146 18.99 -2.79 2.55
N ALA A 147 18.45 -2.82 3.77
CA ALA A 147 17.91 -1.66 4.48
C ALA A 147 18.95 -0.57 4.75
N ALA A 148 20.11 -1.00 5.25
CA ALA A 148 21.20 -0.09 5.59
C ALA A 148 21.77 0.62 4.34
N ARG A 149 21.46 0.11 3.14
CA ARG A 149 21.82 0.73 1.86
C ARG A 149 20.73 1.65 1.28
N GLY A 150 19.61 1.87 1.99
CA GLY A 150 18.61 2.88 1.63
C GLY A 150 17.73 2.52 0.42
N GLY A 151 17.52 1.23 0.16
CA GLY A 151 16.58 0.78 -0.87
C GLY A 151 15.14 0.72 -0.32
N ASP A 152 14.26 1.57 -0.85
CA ASP A 152 12.84 1.63 -0.46
C ASP A 152 11.94 0.61 -1.19
N ASP A 153 12.52 -0.38 -1.90
CA ASP A 153 11.75 -1.36 -2.66
C ASP A 153 12.15 -2.82 -2.34
N LEU A 154 11.21 -3.54 -1.72
CA LEU A 154 11.30 -4.93 -1.28
C LEU A 154 11.64 -5.94 -2.41
N TYR A 155 11.49 -5.55 -3.67
CA TYR A 155 11.68 -6.43 -4.84
C TYR A 155 12.85 -6.04 -5.76
N GLN A 156 13.64 -5.02 -5.42
CA GLN A 156 14.81 -4.64 -6.20
C GLN A 156 15.91 -4.00 -5.34
N PRO A 157 16.50 -4.74 -4.37
CA PRO A 157 17.58 -4.22 -3.53
C PRO A 157 18.90 -3.97 -4.29
N LEU A 158 18.94 -4.22 -5.61
CA LEU A 158 20.14 -4.21 -6.44
C LEU A 158 20.02 -3.38 -7.74
N LYS A 159 19.12 -2.39 -7.80
CA LYS A 159 19.40 -1.23 -8.67
C LYS A 159 20.10 -0.16 -7.85
N SER A 160 21.33 -0.48 -7.47
CA SER A 160 22.32 0.56 -7.23
C SER A 160 22.45 1.34 -8.53
N ASP A 161 22.05 2.60 -8.51
CA ASP A 161 22.66 3.62 -9.34
C ASP A 161 24.18 3.55 -9.10
N MET A 162 24.87 2.75 -9.90
CA MET A 162 26.30 2.90 -10.03
C MET A 162 26.53 4.22 -10.79
N PRO A 163 27.28 5.17 -10.22
CA PRO A 163 27.89 6.20 -11.05
C PRO A 163 28.98 5.49 -11.83
N VAL A 164 28.63 4.95 -13.00
CA VAL A 164 29.65 4.55 -13.97
C VAL A 164 30.26 5.86 -14.46
N ILE A 165 31.42 6.19 -13.90
CA ILE A 165 32.36 7.16 -14.45
C ILE A 165 32.82 6.58 -15.79
N VAL A 166 32.02 6.77 -16.83
CA VAL A 166 32.52 6.73 -18.21
C VAL A 166 33.01 8.14 -18.50
N SER A 167 34.32 8.32 -18.37
CA SER A 167 35.00 9.46 -18.95
C SER A 167 34.80 9.42 -20.46
N SER A 168 33.98 10.33 -20.96
CA SER A 168 33.97 10.74 -22.36
C SER A 168 33.63 12.22 -22.34
N GLY A 169 34.67 13.05 -22.50
CA GLY A 169 34.49 14.47 -22.62
C GLY A 169 33.75 14.79 -23.91
N GLU A 170 32.48 15.16 -23.79
CA GLU A 170 31.76 15.87 -24.85
C GLU A 170 30.69 16.77 -24.22
N LYS A 171 30.84 18.08 -24.45
CA LYS A 171 29.80 19.07 -24.18
C LYS A 171 28.59 18.72 -25.04
N SER A 172 27.45 18.37 -24.44
CA SER A 172 26.17 18.40 -25.15
C SER A 172 25.06 19.04 -24.30
N THR A 173 24.63 20.18 -24.81
CA THR A 173 23.31 20.79 -24.69
C THR A 173 22.21 19.83 -25.17
N GLN A 174 21.03 19.85 -24.50
CA GLN A 174 19.70 19.31 -24.91
C GLN A 174 19.58 17.76 -25.08
N THR A 175 18.47 17.06 -24.78
CA THR A 175 17.10 17.26 -25.28
C THR A 175 16.07 16.45 -24.45
N ALA A 176 14.85 16.98 -24.38
CA ALA A 176 13.63 16.40 -23.83
C ALA A 176 13.34 14.93 -24.21
N ALA A 177 13.22 14.05 -23.21
CA ALA A 177 12.64 12.72 -23.36
C ALA A 177 12.18 12.08 -22.02
N SER A 178 11.37 12.77 -21.20
CA SER A 178 10.47 12.15 -20.17
C SER A 178 9.86 13.20 -19.22
N GLN A 179 9.32 14.29 -19.75
CA GLN A 179 8.74 15.32 -18.88
C GLN A 179 7.39 14.84 -18.33
N PHE A 180 7.37 14.54 -17.03
CA PHE A 180 6.17 14.27 -16.25
C PHE A 180 5.21 15.46 -16.43
N PRO A 181 3.93 15.24 -16.80
CA PRO A 181 3.05 16.33 -17.23
C PRO A 181 2.66 17.30 -16.11
N PHE A 182 2.88 16.96 -14.84
CA PHE A 182 2.50 17.81 -13.71
C PHE A 182 3.69 18.51 -13.05
N GLU A 183 3.63 19.84 -12.99
CA GLU A 183 4.60 20.67 -12.28
C GLU A 183 4.35 20.64 -10.77
N LEU A 184 5.40 20.49 -9.96
CA LEU A 184 5.26 20.42 -8.50
C LEU A 184 5.09 21.83 -7.91
N VAL A 185 3.97 22.02 -7.22
CA VAL A 185 3.65 23.27 -6.52
C VAL A 185 3.68 23.02 -5.01
N ARG A 186 4.42 23.87 -4.29
CA ARG A 186 4.62 23.74 -2.83
C ARG A 186 3.93 24.83 -2.01
N ASN A 187 3.51 25.92 -2.64
CA ASN A 187 2.91 27.08 -2.00
C ASN A 187 1.67 27.57 -2.76
N MET A 188 0.81 28.29 -2.05
CA MET A 188 -0.42 28.84 -2.60
C MET A 188 -0.15 29.89 -3.69
N GLU A 189 0.93 30.64 -3.56
CA GLU A 189 1.31 31.66 -4.55
C GLU A 189 1.69 31.05 -5.91
N ALA A 190 2.47 29.96 -5.94
CA ALA A 190 2.78 29.30 -7.21
C ALA A 190 1.56 28.55 -7.77
N PHE A 191 0.66 28.06 -6.91
CA PHE A 191 -0.61 27.47 -7.34
C PHE A 191 -1.46 28.51 -8.08
N GLU A 192 -1.66 29.68 -7.46
CA GLU A 192 -2.41 30.78 -8.04
C GLU A 192 -1.75 31.30 -9.32
N LYS A 193 -0.43 31.45 -9.33
CA LYS A 193 0.31 31.87 -10.52
C LYS A 193 0.08 30.94 -11.70
N LYS A 194 0.06 29.63 -11.47
CA LYS A 194 -0.20 28.61 -12.50
C LYS A 194 -1.66 28.60 -12.93
N ARG A 195 -2.61 28.81 -12.00
CA ARG A 195 -4.02 29.01 -12.34
C ARG A 195 -4.21 30.23 -13.26
N GLN A 196 -3.57 31.36 -12.93
CA GLN A 196 -3.60 32.56 -13.76
C GLN A 196 -2.94 32.34 -15.13
N GLU A 197 -1.93 31.47 -15.21
CA GLU A 197 -1.33 31.05 -16.49
C GLU A 197 -2.31 30.26 -17.35
N ALA A 198 -3.12 29.38 -16.75
CA ALA A 198 -4.15 28.64 -17.45
C ALA A 198 -5.23 29.58 -18.03
N ILE A 199 -5.73 30.51 -17.22
CA ILE A 199 -6.73 31.52 -17.63
C ILE A 199 -6.19 32.39 -18.79
N ARG A 200 -4.92 32.83 -18.71
CA ARG A 200 -4.32 33.65 -19.79
C ARG A 200 -4.17 32.91 -21.12
N ASN A 201 -4.02 31.59 -21.06
CA ASN A 201 -3.83 30.75 -22.23
C ASN A 201 -5.13 30.07 -22.68
N ASP A 202 -6.27 30.43 -22.07
CA ASP A 202 -7.59 29.83 -22.33
C ASP A 202 -7.60 28.29 -22.19
N LYS A 203 -6.85 27.80 -21.19
CA LYS A 203 -6.70 26.37 -20.88
C LYS A 203 -7.38 26.03 -19.57
N PHE A 204 -7.89 24.80 -19.48
CA PHE A 204 -8.37 24.23 -18.23
C PHE A 204 -7.22 24.02 -17.26
N PHE A 205 -7.50 24.02 -15.96
CA PHE A 205 -6.48 23.80 -14.93
C PHE A 205 -6.82 22.58 -14.09
N ILE A 206 -5.83 21.71 -13.88
CA ILE A 206 -5.99 20.46 -13.13
C ILE A 206 -4.96 20.40 -11.99
N ALA A 207 -5.46 20.21 -10.78
CA ALA A 207 -4.66 20.05 -9.58
C ALA A 207 -4.71 18.61 -9.06
N TYR A 208 -3.56 17.94 -9.11
CA TYR A 208 -3.39 16.58 -8.64
C TYR A 208 -2.79 16.54 -7.22
N PHE A 209 -3.56 16.07 -6.25
CA PHE A 209 -3.11 15.90 -4.87
C PHE A 209 -2.57 14.49 -4.65
N TYR A 210 -1.34 14.40 -4.14
CA TYR A 210 -0.67 13.12 -3.95
C TYR A 210 0.15 13.05 -2.66
N SER A 211 0.38 11.82 -2.20
CA SER A 211 1.31 11.48 -1.13
C SER A 211 2.36 10.49 -1.65
N ASP A 212 3.59 10.57 -1.17
CA ASP A 212 4.68 9.67 -1.53
C ASP A 212 4.48 8.26 -0.93
N THR A 213 3.75 8.15 0.18
CA THR A 213 3.38 6.88 0.85
C THR A 213 2.14 6.19 0.25
N CYS A 214 1.51 6.80 -0.76
CA CYS A 214 0.26 6.30 -1.34
C CYS A 214 0.54 5.27 -2.45
N GLY A 215 0.29 3.97 -2.18
CA GLY A 215 0.46 2.89 -3.16
C GLY A 215 -0.39 3.07 -4.43
N VAL A 216 -1.61 3.57 -4.27
CA VAL A 216 -2.53 3.88 -5.39
C VAL A 216 -1.96 5.00 -6.28
N CYS A 217 -1.29 6.00 -5.69
CA CYS A 217 -0.66 7.10 -6.39
C CYS A 217 0.55 6.64 -7.21
N LYS A 218 1.33 5.68 -6.69
CA LYS A 218 2.42 5.02 -7.44
C LYS A 218 1.87 4.26 -8.65
N LYS A 219 0.78 3.49 -8.47
CA LYS A 219 0.11 2.78 -9.57
C LYS A 219 -0.40 3.73 -10.66
N LEU A 220 -1.03 4.83 -10.28
CA LEU A 220 -1.54 5.85 -11.21
C LEU A 220 -0.42 6.49 -12.05
N LYS A 221 0.73 6.81 -11.43
CA LYS A 221 1.91 7.31 -12.14
C LYS A 221 2.47 6.30 -13.13
N ALA A 222 2.52 5.02 -12.76
CA ALA A 222 3.10 3.97 -13.58
C ALA A 222 2.21 3.55 -14.75
N THR A 223 0.89 3.77 -14.66
CA THR A 223 -0.11 3.36 -15.65
C THR A 223 -0.71 4.57 -16.37
N THR A 224 -1.70 5.23 -15.78
CA THR A 224 -2.50 6.32 -16.36
C THR A 224 -1.66 7.51 -16.83
N LEU A 225 -0.72 8.01 -16.00
CA LEU A 225 0.07 9.20 -16.37
C LEU A 225 1.21 8.92 -17.36
N LYS A 226 1.49 7.64 -17.62
CA LYS A 226 2.48 7.22 -18.61
C LYS A 226 1.86 7.04 -20.00
N ASP A 227 0.53 6.92 -20.08
CA ASP A 227 -0.18 6.74 -21.33
C ASP A 227 -0.01 7.95 -22.27
N VAL A 228 0.15 7.66 -23.56
CA VAL A 228 0.43 8.69 -24.58
C VAL A 228 -0.79 9.55 -24.84
N LYS A 229 -2.01 8.99 -24.83
CA LYS A 229 -3.26 9.72 -25.07
C LYS A 229 -3.50 10.74 -23.96
N VAL A 230 -3.38 10.29 -22.70
CA VAL A 230 -3.53 11.13 -21.50
C VAL A 230 -2.52 12.28 -21.51
N ARG A 231 -1.25 12.00 -21.85
CA ARG A 231 -0.23 13.06 -21.91
C ARG A 231 -0.50 14.08 -23.01
N LYS A 232 -1.08 13.65 -24.13
CA LYS A 232 -1.39 14.53 -25.26
C LYS A 232 -2.52 15.50 -24.91
N ILE A 233 -3.65 14.99 -24.43
CA ILE A 233 -4.80 15.85 -24.04
C ILE A 233 -4.43 16.80 -22.90
N LEU A 234 -3.63 16.34 -21.92
CA LEU A 234 -3.13 17.20 -20.84
C LEU A 234 -2.23 18.32 -21.35
N ALA A 235 -1.39 18.08 -22.36
CA ALA A 235 -0.51 19.11 -22.90
C ALA A 235 -1.24 20.12 -23.80
N GLU A 236 -2.27 19.65 -24.53
CA GLU A 236 -3.05 20.46 -25.47
C GLU A 236 -4.02 21.37 -24.71
N HIS A 237 -4.86 20.82 -23.82
CA HIS A 237 -6.01 21.53 -23.24
C HIS A 237 -5.85 21.94 -21.78
N PHE A 238 -4.90 21.37 -21.04
CA PHE A 238 -4.78 21.57 -19.60
C PHE A 238 -3.45 22.20 -19.18
N VAL A 239 -3.47 22.89 -18.04
CA VAL A 239 -2.28 23.23 -17.25
C VAL A 239 -2.33 22.36 -15.99
N ALA A 240 -1.39 21.41 -15.91
CA ALA A 240 -1.38 20.36 -14.92
C ALA A 240 -0.38 20.64 -13.79
N VAL A 241 -0.88 20.73 -12.55
CA VAL A 241 -0.04 20.91 -11.35
C VAL A 241 -0.25 19.78 -10.36
N ARG A 242 0.78 19.46 -9.59
CA ARG A 242 0.70 18.51 -8.49
C ARG A 242 1.06 19.15 -7.16
N VAL A 243 0.31 18.79 -6.12
CA VAL A 243 0.51 19.25 -4.75
C VAL A 243 0.87 18.06 -3.89
N ASN A 244 2.03 18.12 -3.23
CA ASN A 244 2.48 17.09 -2.31
C ASN A 244 1.89 17.36 -0.92
N ILE A 245 1.08 16.43 -0.40
CA ILE A 245 0.48 16.50 0.94
C ILE A 245 1.04 15.46 1.92
N THR A 246 2.19 14.85 1.59
CA THR A 246 2.90 13.89 2.46
C THR A 246 3.37 14.54 3.76
N ASP A 247 3.90 15.76 3.66
CA ASP A 247 4.43 16.48 4.82
C ASP A 247 3.35 17.39 5.43
N HIS A 248 2.79 16.94 6.55
CA HIS A 248 1.80 17.68 7.31
C HIS A 248 2.37 18.96 7.98
N SER A 249 3.70 19.10 8.05
CA SER A 249 4.35 20.30 8.59
C SER A 249 4.34 21.47 7.60
N ASN A 250 4.17 21.20 6.30
CA ASN A 250 4.04 22.23 5.28
C ASN A 250 2.66 22.88 5.32
N LYS A 251 2.55 23.97 6.08
CA LYS A 251 1.31 24.76 6.26
C LYS A 251 0.68 25.17 4.93
N ALA A 252 1.47 25.49 3.91
CA ALA A 252 0.96 25.97 2.62
C ALA A 252 0.27 24.85 1.83
N SER A 253 0.84 23.64 1.80
CA SER A 253 0.19 22.50 1.14
C SER A 253 -1.06 22.02 1.88
N MET A 254 -1.06 22.13 3.22
CA MET A 254 -2.23 21.83 4.05
C MET A 254 -3.35 22.87 3.92
N GLU A 255 -3.01 24.14 3.67
CA GLU A 255 -3.98 25.19 3.38
C GLU A 255 -4.70 24.94 2.05
N ILE A 256 -3.95 24.56 1.00
CA ILE A 256 -4.52 24.17 -0.30
C ILE A 256 -5.47 22.97 -0.12
N LYS A 257 -5.03 21.93 0.61
CA LYS A 257 -5.87 20.75 0.91
C LYS A 257 -7.19 21.14 1.58
N LYS A 258 -7.14 22.03 2.58
CA LYS A 258 -8.33 22.49 3.31
C LYS A 258 -9.25 23.34 2.43
N LYS A 259 -8.69 24.20 1.58
CA LYS A 259 -9.45 25.09 0.71
C LYS A 259 -10.30 24.30 -0.30
N PHE A 260 -9.73 23.24 -0.87
CA PHE A 260 -10.40 22.37 -1.85
C PHE A 260 -11.04 21.13 -1.22
N ASN A 261 -11.18 21.12 0.11
CA ASN A 261 -11.82 20.06 0.88
C ASN A 261 -11.37 18.62 0.51
N VAL A 262 -10.08 18.43 0.21
CA VAL A 262 -9.55 17.16 -0.28
C VAL A 262 -9.38 16.18 0.88
N PHE A 263 -10.24 15.16 0.94
CA PHE A 263 -10.25 14.17 2.02
C PHE A 263 -9.25 13.01 1.84
N GLY A 264 -8.82 12.73 0.62
CA GLY A 264 -7.96 11.58 0.32
C GLY A 264 -7.07 11.76 -0.91
N THR A 265 -6.11 10.86 -1.06
CA THR A 265 -5.22 10.77 -2.23
C THR A 265 -5.37 9.41 -2.90
N PRO A 266 -5.21 9.30 -4.24
CA PRO A 266 -5.08 10.39 -5.21
C PRO A 266 -6.41 11.17 -5.36
N SER A 267 -6.33 12.48 -5.56
CA SER A 267 -7.49 13.33 -5.85
C SER A 267 -7.14 14.34 -6.94
N PHE A 268 -8.11 14.60 -7.81
CA PHE A 268 -7.99 15.53 -8.92
C PHE A 268 -9.07 16.60 -8.78
N VAL A 269 -8.62 17.86 -8.78
CA VAL A 269 -9.50 19.02 -8.75
C VAL A 269 -9.39 19.75 -10.08
N PHE A 270 -10.53 19.96 -10.73
CA PHE A 270 -10.62 20.61 -12.04
C PHE A 270 -11.12 22.03 -11.94
N PHE A 271 -10.61 22.87 -12.83
CA PHE A 271 -11.00 24.27 -12.95
C PHE A 271 -11.26 24.59 -14.42
N ASP A 272 -12.30 25.39 -14.65
CA ASP A 272 -12.67 25.86 -15.98
C ASP A 272 -11.67 26.90 -16.53
N GLN A 273 -11.88 27.33 -17.78
CA GLN A 273 -11.08 28.37 -18.43
C GLN A 273 -11.17 29.74 -17.72
N SER A 274 -12.23 29.98 -16.94
CA SER A 274 -12.40 31.18 -16.12
C SER A 274 -11.65 31.10 -14.78
N GLY A 275 -11.08 29.94 -14.45
CA GLY A 275 -10.40 29.66 -13.19
C GLY A 275 -11.34 29.35 -12.03
N LYS A 276 -12.62 29.07 -12.31
CA LYS A 276 -13.61 28.61 -11.33
C LYS A 276 -13.50 27.09 -11.18
N GLU A 277 -13.58 26.63 -9.94
CA GLU A 277 -13.56 25.21 -9.62
C GLU A 277 -14.83 24.50 -10.13
N MET A 278 -14.64 23.32 -10.71
CA MET A 278 -15.70 22.45 -11.22
C MET A 278 -15.90 21.28 -10.22
N GLU A 279 -16.65 21.55 -9.15
CA GLU A 279 -16.83 20.58 -8.05
C GLU A 279 -17.45 19.25 -8.50
N GLU A 280 -18.31 19.24 -9.52
CA GLU A 280 -18.97 18.05 -10.05
C GLU A 280 -18.03 17.12 -10.82
N GLU A 281 -16.95 17.67 -11.40
CA GLU A 281 -15.94 16.94 -12.17
C GLU A 281 -14.78 16.44 -11.30
N ASN A 282 -14.70 16.90 -10.04
CA ASN A 282 -13.68 16.48 -9.10
C ASN A 282 -13.87 15.01 -8.75
N PHE A 283 -12.81 14.21 -8.88
CA PHE A 283 -12.86 12.79 -8.54
C PHE A 283 -11.76 12.37 -7.55
N TYR A 284 -12.05 11.27 -6.85
CA TYR A 284 -11.19 10.67 -5.85
C TYR A 284 -10.86 9.22 -6.23
N GLY A 285 -9.61 8.84 -6.05
CA GLY A 285 -9.15 7.48 -6.29
C GLY A 285 -8.49 7.27 -7.65
N TYR A 286 -8.38 5.99 -8.03
CA TYR A 286 -7.69 5.57 -9.24
C TYR A 286 -8.68 5.35 -10.38
N GLN A 287 -8.42 5.99 -11.51
CA GLN A 287 -9.05 5.71 -12.79
C GLN A 287 -8.03 5.11 -13.75
N GLY A 288 -8.49 4.16 -14.57
CA GLY A 288 -7.66 3.57 -15.62
C GLY A 288 -7.25 4.59 -16.70
N PRO A 289 -6.32 4.23 -17.61
CA PRO A 289 -5.89 5.11 -18.69
C PRO A 289 -7.04 5.57 -19.61
N GLU A 290 -7.98 4.68 -19.94
CA GLU A 290 -9.11 5.01 -20.82
C GLU A 290 -10.15 5.86 -20.09
N GLU A 291 -10.59 5.45 -18.89
CA GLU A 291 -11.55 6.21 -18.07
C GLU A 291 -11.06 7.64 -17.77
N PHE A 292 -9.76 7.80 -17.46
CA PHE A 292 -9.18 9.12 -17.21
C PHE A 292 -9.11 9.95 -18.49
N PHE A 293 -8.83 9.33 -19.65
CA PHE A 293 -8.88 10.02 -20.92
C PHE A 293 -10.30 10.49 -21.24
N ASP A 294 -11.32 9.64 -21.07
CA ASP A 294 -12.72 9.98 -21.33
C ASP A 294 -13.20 11.12 -20.42
N THR A 295 -12.75 11.14 -19.16
CA THR A 295 -13.04 12.23 -18.22
C THR A 295 -12.41 13.55 -18.70
N LEU A 296 -11.15 13.52 -19.15
CA LEU A 296 -10.47 14.70 -19.68
C LEU A 296 -11.09 15.20 -21.00
N ASP A 297 -11.53 14.27 -21.86
CA ASP A 297 -12.17 14.58 -23.13
C ASP A 297 -13.56 15.19 -22.92
N LEU A 298 -14.33 14.70 -21.94
CA LEU A 298 -15.64 15.25 -21.59
C LEU A 298 -15.55 16.67 -21.02
N ILE A 299 -14.47 16.99 -20.30
CA ILE A 299 -14.24 18.34 -19.76
C ILE A 299 -13.73 19.30 -20.84
N ALA A 300 -12.91 18.81 -21.78
CA ALA A 300 -12.26 19.63 -22.79
C ALA A 300 -13.03 19.77 -24.12
N GLY A 301 -13.98 18.86 -24.39
CA GLY A 301 -14.79 18.79 -25.60
C GLY A 301 -16.12 19.54 -25.50
#